data_AF-A0AA36H0U1-F1
#
_entry.id   AF-A0AA36H0U1-F1
#
_cell.length_a   1.000
_cell.length_b   1.000
_cell.length_c   1.000
_cell.angle_alpha   90.00
_cell.angle_beta   90.00
_cell.angle_gamma   90.00
#
_symmetry.space_group_name_H-M   'P 1'
#
loop_
_entity.id
_entity.type
_entity.pdbx_description
1 polymer ?
#
loop_
_entity_poly.entity_id
_entity_poly.type
_entity_poly.pdbx_seq_one_letter_code
_entity_poly.pdbx_strand_id
1 'polypeptide(L)'
;MWQQSKMLALLLLTVLQYGSQAEDCLKCICLQESGCKPIGCHMDVGSLSCGYYQIKLPYYKDCGTPGRKNGEDVTTAWKRCANDYKCATQCVKAYMNRYKKQCASIGQSSCQAMARLHNGGPSGCSISATIKYWNAIKKKSVMFEERIKPTTLYLWSCSSRILCLCSELGSPEEKMIRIFRPSCIIFQDNFTTY
;
A
#
# COMPACT_ATOMS: atom_id res chain seq x y z
N MET A 1 0.12 -34.79 -18.57
CA MET A 1 -0.98 -34.17 -17.79
C MET A 1 -0.49 -33.54 -16.49
N TRP A 2 0.24 -34.24 -15.61
CA TRP A 2 0.69 -33.71 -14.32
C TRP A 2 1.66 -32.50 -14.39
N GLN A 3 2.58 -32.49 -15.35
CA GLN A 3 3.51 -31.37 -15.56
C GLN A 3 2.81 -30.08 -16.05
N GLN A 4 1.78 -30.22 -16.88
CA GLN A 4 1.00 -29.07 -17.36
C GLN A 4 0.21 -28.42 -16.21
N SER A 5 -0.41 -29.23 -15.33
CA SER A 5 -1.13 -28.73 -14.15
C SER A 5 -0.22 -28.00 -13.15
N LYS A 6 1.02 -28.45 -12.98
CA LYS A 6 2.02 -27.78 -12.13
C LYS A 6 2.48 -26.44 -12.69
N MET A 7 2.74 -26.36 -14.00
CA MET A 7 3.11 -25.10 -14.66
C MET A 7 1.97 -24.08 -14.61
N LEU A 8 0.73 -24.51 -14.85
CA LEU A 8 -0.46 -23.67 -14.71
C LEU A 8 -0.63 -23.16 -13.27
N ALA A 9 -0.42 -24.02 -12.27
CA ALA A 9 -0.49 -23.61 -10.86
C ALA A 9 0.60 -22.60 -10.48
N LEU A 10 1.84 -22.79 -10.94
CA LEU A 10 2.96 -21.86 -10.72
C LEU A 10 2.72 -20.49 -11.40
N LEU A 11 2.19 -20.48 -12.63
CA LEU A 11 1.83 -19.25 -13.33
C LEU A 11 0.69 -18.50 -12.63
N LEU A 12 -0.33 -19.21 -12.14
CA LEU A 12 -1.42 -18.59 -11.38
C LEU A 12 -0.94 -17.98 -10.05
N LEU A 13 -0.08 -18.68 -9.31
CA LEU A 13 0.48 -18.19 -8.05
C LEU A 13 1.34 -16.93 -8.24
N THR A 14 2.16 -16.89 -9.29
CA THR A 14 2.96 -15.69 -9.60
C THR A 14 2.07 -14.51 -9.97
N VAL A 15 1.05 -14.69 -10.81
CA VAL A 15 0.10 -13.62 -11.17
C VAL A 15 -0.64 -13.07 -9.94
N LEU A 16 -1.06 -13.93 -9.02
CA LEU A 16 -1.72 -13.53 -7.78
C LEU A 16 -0.82 -12.66 -6.90
N GLN A 17 0.46 -13.01 -6.78
CA GLN A 17 1.43 -12.26 -5.97
C GLN A 17 1.82 -10.90 -6.58
N TYR A 18 1.78 -10.76 -7.90
CA TYR A 18 1.93 -9.46 -8.57
C TYR A 18 0.69 -8.57 -8.40
N GLY A 19 -0.50 -9.17 -8.36
CA GLY A 19 -1.76 -8.45 -8.14
C GLY A 19 -1.86 -7.83 -6.74
N SER A 20 -1.45 -8.55 -5.70
CA SER A 20 -1.50 -8.07 -4.31
C SER A 20 -0.60 -6.85 -4.08
N GLN A 21 0.66 -6.90 -4.54
CA GLN A 21 1.61 -5.79 -4.34
C GLN A 21 1.17 -4.47 -5.01
N ALA A 22 0.48 -4.54 -6.16
CA ALA A 22 0.03 -3.35 -6.87
C ALA A 22 -1.16 -2.66 -6.20
N GLU A 23 -2.13 -3.45 -5.69
CA GLU A 23 -3.29 -2.92 -4.96
C GLU A 23 -2.88 -2.36 -3.59
N ASP A 24 -1.94 -3.02 -2.91
CA ASP A 24 -1.36 -2.51 -1.65
C ASP A 24 -0.63 -1.18 -1.86
N CYS A 25 0.04 -1.03 -3.00
CA CYS A 25 0.75 0.21 -3.34
C CYS A 25 -0.19 1.39 -3.53
N LEU A 26 -1.25 1.22 -4.32
CA LEU A 26 -2.26 2.26 -4.53
C LEU A 26 -2.89 2.71 -3.21
N LYS A 27 -3.18 1.75 -2.31
CA LYS A 27 -3.69 2.07 -0.99
C LYS A 27 -2.71 2.89 -0.17
N CYS A 28 -1.42 2.56 -0.20
CA CYS A 28 -0.38 3.31 0.50
C CYS A 28 -0.23 4.74 -0.03
N ILE A 29 -0.27 4.93 -1.36
CA ILE A 29 -0.26 6.25 -2.00
C ILE A 29 -1.48 7.05 -1.56
N CYS A 30 -2.69 6.48 -1.67
CA CYS A 30 -3.93 7.13 -1.24
C CYS A 30 -3.87 7.60 0.22
N LEU A 31 -3.35 6.75 1.12
CA LEU A 31 -3.17 7.09 2.53
C LEU A 31 -2.11 8.17 2.76
N GLN A 32 -1.03 8.17 1.97
CA GLN A 32 0.01 9.19 2.05
C GLN A 32 -0.48 10.56 1.56
N GLU A 33 -1.30 10.59 0.51
CA GLU A 33 -1.76 11.83 -0.11
C GLU A 33 -2.89 12.51 0.66
N SER A 34 -3.85 11.75 1.19
CA SER A 34 -5.04 12.34 1.81
C SER A 34 -5.59 11.59 3.02
N GLY A 35 -4.84 10.62 3.56
CA GLY A 35 -5.43 9.64 4.48
C GLY A 35 -6.50 8.79 3.79
N CYS A 36 -6.44 8.70 2.47
CA CYS A 36 -7.40 8.07 1.59
C CYS A 36 -8.83 8.58 1.75
N LYS A 37 -8.97 9.92 1.76
CA LYS A 37 -10.24 10.66 1.84
C LYS A 37 -10.39 11.66 0.67
N PRO A 38 -11.62 12.03 0.29
CA PRO A 38 -11.86 13.03 -0.75
C PRO A 38 -11.73 14.44 -0.15
N ILE A 39 -10.50 14.94 -0.03
CA ILE A 39 -10.22 16.20 0.69
C ILE A 39 -10.48 17.47 -0.15
N GLY A 40 -10.98 17.37 -1.37
CA GLY A 40 -11.10 18.52 -2.25
C GLY A 40 -9.75 18.95 -2.83
N CYS A 41 -9.62 20.21 -3.19
CA CYS A 41 -8.40 20.74 -3.82
C CYS A 41 -7.67 21.69 -2.89
N HIS A 42 -6.35 21.51 -2.80
CA HIS A 42 -5.47 22.36 -2.00
C HIS A 42 -4.32 22.88 -2.86
N MET A 43 -3.78 24.03 -2.46
CA MET A 43 -2.58 24.57 -3.10
C MET A 43 -1.36 23.75 -2.71
N ASP A 44 -0.64 23.27 -3.72
CA ASP A 44 0.56 22.45 -3.61
C ASP A 44 1.58 22.87 -4.67
N VAL A 45 2.64 23.55 -4.21
CA VAL A 45 3.77 24.05 -5.00
C VAL A 45 3.30 24.73 -6.31
N GLY A 46 2.57 25.85 -6.16
CA GLY A 46 2.18 26.70 -7.30
C GLY A 46 1.02 26.19 -8.16
N SER A 47 0.41 25.05 -7.81
CA SER A 47 -0.79 24.53 -8.49
C SER A 47 -1.75 23.83 -7.54
N LEU A 48 -3.01 23.64 -7.95
CA LEU A 48 -3.96 22.84 -7.18
C LEU A 48 -3.73 21.34 -7.36
N SER A 49 -3.75 20.61 -6.25
CA SER A 49 -3.77 19.14 -6.16
C SER A 49 -5.10 18.71 -5.52
N CYS A 50 -5.76 17.68 -6.08
CA CYS A 50 -7.13 17.35 -5.68
C CYS A 50 -7.33 15.88 -5.23
N GLY A 51 -8.18 15.71 -4.22
CA GLY A 51 -8.86 14.47 -3.86
C GLY A 51 -7.97 13.38 -3.30
N TYR A 52 -8.37 12.12 -3.54
CA TYR A 52 -7.80 10.92 -2.90
C TYR A 52 -6.30 10.74 -3.10
N TYR A 53 -5.80 11.17 -4.25
CA TYR A 53 -4.41 10.98 -4.65
C TYR A 53 -3.71 12.31 -4.95
N GLN A 54 -4.30 13.46 -4.54
CA GLN A 54 -3.75 14.79 -4.81
C GLN A 54 -3.37 14.99 -6.30
N ILE A 55 -4.26 14.56 -7.20
CA ILE A 55 -4.04 14.61 -8.66
C ILE A 55 -4.08 16.05 -9.13
N LYS A 56 -3.05 16.50 -9.86
CA LYS A 56 -3.00 17.80 -10.54
C LYS A 56 -3.69 17.76 -11.91
N LEU A 57 -4.11 18.91 -12.43
CA LEU A 57 -4.79 18.98 -13.73
C LEU A 57 -3.98 18.37 -14.90
N PRO A 58 -2.66 18.62 -15.05
CA PRO A 58 -1.87 17.99 -16.11
C PRO A 58 -1.82 16.46 -15.99
N TYR A 59 -1.73 15.95 -14.76
CA TYR A 59 -1.78 14.51 -14.49
C TYR A 59 -3.11 13.92 -14.98
N TYR A 60 -4.23 14.58 -14.68
CA TYR A 60 -5.56 14.14 -15.13
C TYR A 60 -5.73 14.14 -16.65
N LYS A 61 -5.18 15.15 -17.32
CA LYS A 61 -5.13 15.18 -18.79
C LYS A 61 -4.34 13.99 -19.33
N ASP A 62 -3.19 13.70 -18.73
CA ASP A 62 -2.33 12.61 -19.18
C ASP A 62 -2.89 11.21 -18.94
N CYS A 63 -3.72 11.05 -17.91
CA CYS A 63 -4.41 9.79 -17.63
C CYS A 63 -5.67 9.56 -18.49
N GLY A 64 -5.92 10.42 -19.48
CA GLY A 64 -7.02 10.26 -20.44
C GLY A 64 -8.36 10.85 -19.99
N THR A 65 -8.36 11.71 -18.97
CA THR A 65 -9.56 12.40 -18.46
C THR A 65 -10.75 11.47 -18.14
N PRO A 66 -10.55 10.39 -17.34
CA PRO A 66 -11.64 9.46 -17.02
C PRO A 66 -12.81 10.16 -16.35
N GLY A 67 -14.02 9.68 -16.64
CA GLY A 67 -15.26 10.22 -16.10
C GLY A 67 -15.68 11.60 -16.63
N ARG A 68 -14.92 12.20 -17.56
CA ARG A 68 -15.32 13.43 -18.26
C ARG A 68 -16.44 13.16 -19.25
N LYS A 69 -17.50 13.98 -19.21
CA LYS A 69 -18.64 13.91 -20.13
C LYS A 69 -18.34 14.71 -21.41
N ASN A 70 -19.05 14.40 -22.50
CA ASN A 70 -18.93 15.16 -23.74
C ASN A 70 -19.31 16.63 -23.50
N GLY A 71 -18.49 17.56 -23.99
CA GLY A 71 -18.67 19.00 -23.76
C GLY A 71 -18.38 19.51 -22.35
N GLU A 72 -18.05 18.66 -21.38
CA GLU A 72 -17.75 19.09 -20.00
C GLU A 72 -16.40 19.79 -19.93
N ASP A 73 -16.32 20.88 -19.17
CA ASP A 73 -15.05 21.54 -18.84
C ASP A 73 -14.09 20.56 -18.15
N VAL A 74 -12.83 20.54 -18.61
CA VAL A 74 -11.83 19.59 -18.12
C VAL A 74 -11.47 19.82 -16.66
N THR A 75 -11.55 21.07 -16.17
CA THR A 75 -11.24 21.40 -14.78
C THR A 75 -12.34 20.90 -13.85
N THR A 76 -13.61 21.05 -14.25
CA THR A 76 -14.76 20.49 -13.53
C THR A 76 -14.69 18.97 -13.47
N ALA A 77 -14.45 18.32 -14.61
CA ALA A 77 -14.32 16.86 -14.68
C ALA A 77 -13.15 16.34 -13.83
N TRP A 78 -12.01 17.02 -13.87
CA TRP A 78 -10.84 16.70 -13.06
C TRP A 78 -11.14 16.72 -11.55
N LYS A 79 -11.70 17.83 -11.04
CA LYS A 79 -11.99 17.98 -9.60
C LYS A 79 -13.00 16.93 -9.12
N ARG A 80 -14.03 16.66 -9.93
CA ARG A 80 -15.02 15.61 -9.65
C ARG A 80 -14.39 14.22 -9.65
N CYS A 81 -13.59 13.90 -10.67
CA CYS A 81 -12.92 12.62 -10.77
C CYS A 81 -11.92 12.39 -9.63
N ALA A 82 -11.14 13.42 -9.26
CA ALA A 82 -10.15 13.32 -8.19
C ALA A 82 -10.79 13.03 -6.81
N ASN A 83 -12.00 13.52 -6.58
CA ASN A 83 -12.80 13.26 -5.38
C ASN A 83 -13.68 12.00 -5.46
N ASP A 84 -13.70 11.28 -6.58
CA ASP A 84 -14.34 9.97 -6.70
C ASP A 84 -13.26 8.88 -6.66
N TYR A 85 -13.34 7.99 -5.66
CA TYR A 85 -12.27 7.02 -5.44
C TYR A 85 -12.02 6.12 -6.66
N LYS A 86 -13.08 5.67 -7.33
CA LYS A 86 -12.97 4.78 -8.49
C LYS A 86 -12.35 5.50 -9.69
N CYS A 87 -12.83 6.70 -10.00
CA CYS A 87 -12.34 7.52 -11.09
C CYS A 87 -10.87 7.94 -10.87
N ALA A 88 -10.54 8.39 -9.65
CA ALA A 88 -9.18 8.77 -9.30
C ALA A 88 -8.22 7.57 -9.39
N THR A 89 -8.63 6.40 -8.91
CA THR A 89 -7.85 5.15 -9.02
C THR A 89 -7.65 4.76 -10.49
N GLN A 90 -8.69 4.86 -11.33
CA GLN A 90 -8.59 4.63 -12.78
C GLN A 90 -7.58 5.59 -13.42
N CYS A 91 -7.60 6.86 -13.04
CA CYS A 91 -6.65 7.86 -13.52
C CYS A 91 -5.20 7.50 -13.14
N VAL A 92 -4.93 7.15 -11.88
CA VAL A 92 -3.58 6.73 -11.46
C VAL A 92 -3.13 5.49 -12.25
N LYS A 93 -3.98 4.46 -12.37
CA LYS A 93 -3.66 3.25 -13.16
C LYS A 93 -3.35 3.58 -14.63
N ALA A 94 -4.14 4.46 -15.26
CA ALA A 94 -3.90 4.89 -16.64
C ALA A 94 -2.59 5.68 -16.79
N TYR A 95 -2.29 6.58 -15.84
CA TYR A 95 -1.04 7.35 -15.80
C TYR A 95 0.18 6.42 -15.68
N MET A 96 0.11 5.41 -14.80
CA MET A 96 1.17 4.41 -14.69
C MET A 96 1.34 3.61 -15.98
N ASN A 97 0.25 3.19 -16.62
CA ASN A 97 0.35 2.48 -17.89
C ASN A 97 1.02 3.32 -18.99
N ARG A 98 0.80 4.64 -18.98
CA ARG A 98 1.44 5.57 -19.91
C ARG A 98 2.95 5.71 -19.66
N TYR A 99 3.39 5.81 -18.42
CA TYR A 99 4.78 6.19 -18.09
C TYR A 99 5.68 5.08 -17.51
N LYS A 100 5.13 3.92 -17.09
CA LYS A 100 5.90 2.85 -16.43
C LYS A 100 7.14 2.35 -17.17
N LYS A 101 7.15 2.43 -18.51
CA LYS A 101 8.30 2.01 -19.35
C LYS A 101 9.57 2.80 -19.03
N GLN A 102 9.44 4.06 -18.61
CA GLN A 102 10.58 4.91 -18.26
C GLN A 102 11.32 4.36 -17.01
N CYS A 103 10.57 3.78 -16.07
CA CYS A 103 11.13 3.20 -14.83
C CYS A 103 11.70 1.79 -15.02
N ALA A 104 11.18 1.04 -16.00
CA ALA A 104 11.63 -0.33 -16.28
C ALA A 104 13.12 -0.39 -16.65
N SER A 105 13.62 0.65 -17.34
CA SER A 105 15.04 0.79 -17.68
C SER A 105 15.98 0.90 -16.47
N ILE A 106 15.45 1.22 -15.28
CA ILE A 106 16.19 1.43 -14.03
C ILE A 106 15.98 0.26 -13.05
N GLY A 107 15.24 -0.79 -13.44
CA GLY A 107 15.06 -2.00 -12.64
C GLY A 107 14.24 -1.82 -11.34
N GLN A 108 13.41 -0.78 -11.24
CA GLN A 108 12.59 -0.52 -10.05
C GLN A 108 11.39 -1.46 -9.96
N SER A 109 10.97 -1.82 -8.74
CA SER A 109 9.74 -2.59 -8.54
C SER A 109 8.51 -1.80 -9.00
N SER A 110 7.42 -2.50 -9.32
CA SER A 110 6.17 -1.86 -9.78
C SER A 110 5.65 -0.80 -8.80
N CYS A 111 5.74 -1.05 -7.49
CA CYS A 111 5.27 -0.08 -6.49
C CYS A 111 6.22 1.12 -6.36
N GLN A 112 7.54 0.88 -6.41
CA GLN A 112 8.51 1.99 -6.41
C GLN A 112 8.31 2.88 -7.62
N ALA A 113 8.18 2.28 -8.80
CA ALA A 113 7.90 3.00 -10.04
C ALA A 113 6.60 3.82 -9.91
N MET A 114 5.52 3.19 -9.42
CA MET A 114 4.23 3.84 -9.24
C MET A 114 4.32 5.06 -8.30
N ALA A 115 4.91 4.89 -7.12
CA ALA A 115 5.05 5.96 -6.13
C ALA A 115 5.89 7.13 -6.69
N ARG A 116 6.99 6.83 -7.37
CA ARG A 116 7.90 7.85 -7.90
C ARG A 116 7.32 8.58 -9.10
N LEU A 117 6.63 7.89 -10.01
CA LEU A 117 5.88 8.52 -11.10
C LEU A 117 4.72 9.37 -10.58
N HIS A 118 4.04 8.91 -9.52
CA HIS A 118 2.95 9.67 -8.91
C HIS A 118 3.44 11.00 -8.36
N ASN A 119 4.56 10.99 -7.62
CA ASN A 119 5.12 12.17 -6.98
C ASN A 119 5.92 13.09 -7.94
N GLY A 120 6.67 12.51 -8.87
CA GLY A 120 7.60 13.26 -9.74
C GLY A 120 7.16 13.42 -11.18
N GLY A 121 5.95 12.97 -11.53
CA GLY A 121 5.47 13.00 -12.92
C GLY A 121 6.22 12.03 -13.84
N PRO A 122 6.27 12.29 -15.16
CA PRO A 122 6.79 11.32 -16.13
C PRO A 122 8.24 10.89 -15.84
N SER A 123 9.10 11.85 -15.48
CA SER A 123 10.51 11.59 -15.16
C SER A 123 10.74 11.18 -13.70
N GLY A 124 9.68 10.90 -12.91
CA GLY A 124 9.79 10.71 -11.47
C GLY A 124 10.78 9.62 -11.03
N CYS A 125 10.98 8.58 -11.86
CA CYS A 125 11.88 7.48 -11.58
C CYS A 125 13.38 7.81 -11.71
N SER A 126 13.74 8.90 -12.40
CA SER A 126 15.13 9.37 -12.50
C SER A 126 15.44 10.56 -11.57
N ILE A 127 14.41 11.17 -10.98
CA ILE A 127 14.56 12.33 -10.08
C ILE A 127 14.84 11.86 -8.65
N SER A 128 15.95 12.29 -8.05
CA SER A 128 16.34 11.92 -6.67
C SER A 128 15.36 12.44 -5.61
N ALA A 129 14.71 13.59 -5.85
CA ALA A 129 13.74 14.17 -4.92
C ALA A 129 12.55 13.22 -4.60
N THR A 130 12.20 12.30 -5.49
CA THR A 130 11.10 11.34 -5.28
C THR A 130 11.49 10.15 -4.38
N ILE A 131 12.78 9.99 -4.03
CA ILE A 131 13.26 8.89 -3.17
C ILE A 131 12.67 9.03 -1.77
N LYS A 132 12.60 10.25 -1.21
CA LYS A 132 11.99 10.50 0.10
C LYS A 132 10.52 10.07 0.12
N TYR A 133 9.78 10.39 -0.93
CA TYR A 133 8.39 9.99 -1.09
C TYR A 133 8.26 8.46 -1.17
N TRP A 134 9.07 7.80 -1.99
CA TRP A 134 9.10 6.34 -2.07
C TRP A 134 9.36 5.68 -0.72
N ASN A 135 10.34 6.15 0.05
CA ASN A 135 10.65 5.59 1.37
C ASN A 135 9.46 5.68 2.33
N ALA A 136 8.64 6.74 2.24
CA ALA A 136 7.41 6.86 3.01
C ALA A 136 6.36 5.82 2.60
N ILE A 137 6.18 5.59 1.30
CA ILE A 137 5.26 4.55 0.78
C ILE A 137 5.74 3.15 1.18
N LYS A 138 7.03 2.84 0.99
CA LYS A 138 7.64 1.57 1.39
C LYS A 138 7.45 1.28 2.89
N LYS A 139 7.60 2.29 3.75
CA LYS A 139 7.35 2.11 5.19
C LYS A 139 5.89 1.74 5.47
N LYS A 140 4.93 2.35 4.77
CA LYS A 140 3.51 2.03 4.93
C LYS A 140 3.18 0.61 4.44
N SER A 141 3.77 0.14 3.35
CA SER A 141 3.52 -1.21 2.84
C SER A 141 3.99 -2.30 3.81
N VAL A 142 5.14 -2.11 4.46
CA VAL A 142 5.64 -3.04 5.50
C VAL A 142 4.71 -3.07 6.71
N MET A 143 4.16 -1.92 7.13
CA MET A 143 3.19 -1.88 8.23
C MET A 143 1.87 -2.60 7.91
N PHE A 144 1.48 -2.73 6.65
CA PHE A 144 0.32 -3.54 6.27
C PHE A 144 0.63 -5.04 6.37
N GLU A 145 1.81 -5.45 5.93
CA GLU A 145 2.26 -6.84 6.02
C GLU A 145 2.40 -7.30 7.48
N GLU A 146 2.89 -6.45 8.38
CA GLU A 146 2.94 -6.75 9.82
C GLU A 146 1.57 -6.86 10.51
N ARG A 147 0.54 -6.16 10.00
CA ARG A 147 -0.84 -6.32 10.48
C ARG A 147 -1.53 -7.58 9.95
N ILE A 148 -1.05 -8.13 8.83
CA ILE A 148 -1.58 -9.35 8.20
C ILE A 148 -0.79 -10.59 8.62
N LYS A 149 0.42 -10.45 9.18
CA LYS A 149 1.01 -11.55 9.95
C LYS A 149 -0.06 -12.00 10.95
N PRO A 150 -0.47 -13.28 10.93
CA PRO A 150 -1.40 -13.76 11.93
C PRO A 150 -0.79 -13.37 13.27
N THR A 151 -1.52 -12.56 14.04
CA THR A 151 -1.27 -12.46 15.48
C THR A 151 -1.00 -13.87 15.94
N THR A 152 0.23 -14.10 16.40
CA THR A 152 0.78 -15.40 16.74
C THR A 152 -0.31 -16.31 17.28
N LEU A 153 -0.58 -17.44 16.61
CA LEU A 153 -1.58 -18.38 17.11
C LEU A 153 -1.00 -19.00 18.38
N TYR A 154 -1.42 -18.50 19.52
CA TYR A 154 -1.09 -19.08 20.81
C TYR A 154 -1.96 -20.32 21.02
N LEU A 155 -1.33 -21.47 21.22
CA LEU A 155 -2.06 -22.66 21.66
C LEU A 155 -2.20 -22.65 23.17
N TRP A 156 -3.42 -22.96 23.62
CA TRP A 156 -3.70 -23.15 25.04
C TRP A 156 -3.52 -24.63 25.38
N SER A 157 -2.49 -24.94 26.15
CA SER A 157 -2.34 -26.25 26.79
C SER A 157 -2.66 -26.08 28.27
N CYS A 158 -3.85 -26.54 28.69
CA CYS A 158 -4.24 -26.49 30.10
C CYS A 158 -4.19 -27.89 30.69
N SER A 159 -3.25 -28.13 31.59
CA SER A 159 -3.17 -29.40 32.34
C SER A 159 -4.18 -29.44 33.50
N SER A 160 -4.77 -28.29 33.87
CA SER A 160 -5.79 -28.16 34.93
C SER A 160 -6.53 -26.82 34.80
N ARG A 161 -7.64 -26.64 35.54
CA ARG A 161 -8.43 -25.38 35.54
C ARG A 161 -7.68 -24.13 36.02
N ILE A 162 -6.46 -24.27 36.54
CA ILE A 162 -5.66 -23.19 37.13
C ILE A 162 -4.31 -22.97 36.39
N LEU A 163 -3.80 -23.98 35.67
CA LEU A 163 -2.54 -23.88 34.93
C LEU A 163 -2.79 -24.07 33.43
N CYS A 164 -2.59 -23.00 32.68
CA CYS A 164 -2.53 -23.00 31.23
C CYS A 164 -1.18 -22.45 30.79
N LEU A 165 -0.42 -23.24 30.04
CA LEU A 165 0.80 -22.79 29.38
C LEU A 165 0.42 -22.18 28.03
N CYS A 166 1.00 -21.02 27.76
CA CYS A 166 0.88 -20.31 26.50
C CYS A 166 2.21 -20.44 25.77
N SER A 167 2.23 -21.19 24.68
CA SER A 167 3.44 -21.43 23.88
C SER A 167 3.22 -20.92 22.47
N GLU A 168 4.24 -20.25 21.92
CA GLU A 168 4.27 -19.87 20.51
C GLU A 168 4.44 -21.11 19.64
N LEU A 169 3.54 -21.29 18.67
CA LEU A 169 3.67 -22.35 17.67
C LEU A 169 4.93 -22.12 16.83
N GLY A 170 5.96 -22.94 17.04
CA GLY A 170 7.16 -22.99 16.20
C GLY A 170 8.43 -22.32 16.74
N SER A 171 8.48 -21.91 18.02
CA SER A 171 9.73 -21.47 18.66
C SER A 171 10.42 -22.65 19.39
N PRO A 172 11.74 -22.85 19.24
CA PRO A 172 12.50 -23.90 19.93
C PRO A 172 12.87 -23.56 21.39
N GLU A 173 12.52 -22.37 21.91
CA GLU A 173 12.83 -21.97 23.29
C GLU A 173 11.58 -21.78 24.14
N GLU A 174 11.46 -22.58 25.20
CA GLU A 174 10.42 -22.45 26.24
C GLU A 174 10.78 -21.31 27.21
N LYS A 175 9.87 -20.33 27.38
CA LYS A 175 9.97 -19.30 28.43
C LYS A 175 8.84 -19.50 29.44
N MET A 176 9.17 -19.52 30.74
CA MET A 176 8.16 -19.59 31.80
C MET A 176 7.43 -18.25 31.95
N ILE A 177 6.09 -18.27 31.89
CA ILE A 177 5.23 -17.10 32.12
C ILE A 177 4.26 -17.43 33.27
N ARG A 178 4.16 -16.57 34.30
CA ARG A 178 3.18 -16.71 35.40
C ARG A 178 1.85 -16.06 35.03
N ILE A 179 0.75 -16.75 35.35
CA ILE A 179 -0.62 -16.37 35.00
C ILE A 179 -1.24 -15.47 36.09
N PHE A 180 -1.83 -14.34 35.69
CA PHE A 180 -2.95 -13.69 36.39
C PHE A 180 -4.07 -13.39 35.36
N ARG A 181 -5.32 -13.69 35.71
CA ARG A 181 -6.53 -13.70 34.84
C ARG A 181 -6.80 -12.42 34.03
N PRO A 182 -7.72 -12.45 33.04
CA PRO A 182 -7.81 -13.29 31.86
C PRO A 182 -7.54 -12.42 30.62
N SER A 183 -6.35 -11.82 30.54
CA SER A 183 -5.90 -11.08 29.36
C SER A 183 -4.40 -11.30 29.22
N CYS A 184 -3.94 -11.93 28.13
CA CYS A 184 -2.53 -11.87 27.78
C CYS A 184 -2.24 -10.46 27.25
N ILE A 185 -1.81 -9.56 28.12
CA ILE A 185 -1.17 -8.31 27.70
C ILE A 185 0.32 -8.60 27.68
N ILE A 186 0.94 -8.54 26.51
CA ILE A 186 2.39 -8.44 26.41
C ILE A 186 2.74 -7.03 26.91
N PHE A 187 3.23 -6.92 28.15
CA PHE A 187 3.97 -5.73 28.54
C PHE A 187 5.33 -5.80 27.83
N GLN A 188 5.57 -4.89 26.89
CA GLN A 188 6.95 -4.49 26.62
C GLN A 188 7.37 -3.66 27.83
N ASP A 189 8.10 -4.29 28.76
CA ASP A 189 8.80 -3.58 29.82
C ASP A 189 9.84 -2.66 29.17
N ASN A 190 9.49 -1.40 28.94
CA ASN A 190 10.47 -0.33 28.89
C ASN A 190 10.75 0.11 30.32
N PHE A 191 11.45 -0.75 31.07
CA PHE A 191 12.24 -0.29 32.21
C PHE A 191 13.49 0.40 31.66
N THR A 192 13.39 1.71 31.44
CA THR A 192 14.56 2.57 31.48
C THR A 192 14.78 2.87 32.97
N THR A 193 15.79 2.24 33.56
CA THR A 193 16.41 2.70 34.79
C THR A 193 17.26 3.93 34.46
N TYR A 194 16.84 5.11 34.90
CA TYR A 194 17.57 6.12 35.69
C TYR A 194 16.66 7.34 35.87
#